data_AF-X1AW00-F1
#
_entry.id   AF-X1AW00-F1
#
_cell.length_a   1.000
_cell.length_b   1.000
_cell.length_c   1.000
_cell.angle_alpha   90.00
_cell.angle_beta   90.00
_cell.angle_gamma   90.00
#
_symmetry.space_group_name_H-M   'P 1'
#
loop_
_entity.id
_entity.type
_entity.pdbx_description
1 polymer ?
#
loop_
_entity_poly.entity_id
_entity_poly.type
_entity_poly.pdbx_seq_one_letter_code
_entity_poly.pdbx_strand_id
1 'polypeptide(L)'
;EYVNEVLSGEGGDELFAGYHYLKRLPPEELEDELIDITKRLHNTALQRVDRSASAHGTVAHVCFLDPEVVDYAFRIPAEYKIRDNVEKWILRVAFNDMLPEQVLNRKKSKFWEGAGVGELMSDYADSTIKDGDFRRERILKNGWIINSKEELFYYRIFRDQFGELENLSWMGRTKRISAME
;
A
#
# COMPACT_ATOMS: atom_id res chain seq x y z
N GLU A 1 -7.98 21.35 -21.89
CA GLU A 1 -8.01 19.90 -22.19
C GLU A 1 -8.00 19.14 -20.87
N TYR A 2 -8.87 18.15 -20.73
CA TYR A 2 -8.88 17.26 -19.56
C TYR A 2 -8.23 15.94 -19.95
N VAL A 3 -7.38 15.41 -19.08
CA VAL A 3 -6.75 14.11 -19.26
C VAL A 3 -7.70 13.05 -18.74
N ASN A 4 -8.17 12.16 -19.62
CA ASN A 4 -9.12 11.10 -19.25
C ASN A 4 -8.42 9.83 -18.76
N GLU A 5 -7.12 9.69 -19.04
CA GLU A 5 -6.36 8.47 -18.79
C GLU A 5 -5.00 8.81 -18.16
N VAL A 6 -4.62 8.05 -17.13
CA VAL A 6 -3.35 8.23 -16.43
C VAL A 6 -2.64 6.89 -16.30
N LEU A 7 -1.31 6.91 -16.42
CA LEU A 7 -0.48 5.74 -16.14
C LEU A 7 -0.02 5.79 -14.67
N SER A 8 -0.12 4.66 -14.00
CA SER A 8 0.19 4.51 -12.58
C SER A 8 1.30 3.49 -12.35
N GLY A 9 2.18 3.79 -11.40
CA GLY A 9 3.30 2.93 -11.00
C GLY A 9 2.95 1.87 -9.95
N GLU A 10 1.67 1.64 -9.69
CA GLU A 10 1.18 0.67 -8.71
C GLU A 10 1.53 -0.77 -9.13
N GLY A 11 1.84 -1.62 -8.15
CA GLY A 11 2.41 -2.96 -8.39
C GLY A 11 3.94 -2.96 -8.44
N GLY A 12 4.58 -1.81 -8.65
CA GLY A 12 6.05 -1.73 -8.69
C GLY A 12 6.72 -2.00 -7.33
N ASP A 13 6.05 -1.72 -6.21
CA ASP A 13 6.57 -2.06 -4.87
C ASP A 13 6.40 -3.57 -4.56
N GLU A 14 5.27 -4.14 -4.96
CA GLU A 14 4.91 -5.55 -4.74
C GLU A 14 5.72 -6.52 -5.59
N LEU A 15 5.99 -6.17 -6.86
CA LEU A 15 6.72 -7.06 -7.77
C LEU A 15 8.24 -7.00 -7.59
N PHE A 16 8.78 -5.82 -7.24
CA PHE A 16 10.23 -5.54 -7.21
C PHE A 16 10.76 -5.21 -5.80
N ALA A 17 10.02 -5.61 -4.76
CA ALA A 17 10.44 -5.48 -3.36
C ALA A 17 10.74 -4.05 -2.89
N GLY A 18 9.80 -3.13 -3.12
CA GLY A 18 9.95 -1.70 -2.83
C GLY A 18 9.70 -1.26 -1.38
N TYR A 19 9.05 -2.10 -0.58
CA TYR A 19 8.72 -1.76 0.80
C TYR A 19 9.92 -1.94 1.73
N HIS A 20 10.18 -0.96 2.60
CA HIS A 20 11.34 -0.97 3.51
C HIS A 20 11.40 -2.21 4.40
N TYR A 21 10.26 -2.76 4.82
CA TYR A 21 10.25 -3.93 5.70
C TYR A 21 10.79 -5.19 5.02
N LEU A 22 10.70 -5.28 3.68
CA LEU A 22 11.11 -6.47 2.92
C LEU A 22 12.62 -6.70 3.05
N LYS A 23 13.40 -5.64 3.29
CA LYS A 23 14.84 -5.71 3.54
C LYS A 23 15.20 -6.37 4.88
N ARG A 24 14.22 -6.55 5.77
CA ARG A 24 14.39 -7.19 7.09
C ARG A 24 13.95 -8.65 7.09
N LEU A 25 13.35 -9.13 6.00
CA LEU A 25 12.93 -10.52 5.91
C LEU A 25 14.14 -11.42 5.64
N PRO A 26 14.12 -12.66 6.13
CA PRO A 26 15.05 -13.69 5.65
C PRO A 26 14.93 -13.83 4.12
N PRO A 27 16.04 -13.97 3.37
CA PRO A 27 16.02 -14.09 1.91
C PRO A 27 15.08 -15.18 1.38
N GLU A 28 14.96 -16.28 2.12
CA GLU A 28 14.09 -17.43 1.81
C GLU A 28 12.59 -17.12 1.94
N GLU A 29 12.20 -16.11 2.72
CA GLU A 29 10.79 -15.70 2.88
C GLU A 29 10.38 -14.58 1.91
N LEU A 30 11.35 -13.93 1.25
CA LEU A 30 11.09 -12.75 0.43
C LEU A 30 10.15 -13.07 -0.73
N GLU A 31 10.38 -14.17 -1.45
CA GLU A 31 9.56 -14.54 -2.61
C GLU A 31 8.09 -14.80 -2.23
N ASP A 32 7.87 -15.55 -1.15
CA ASP A 32 6.53 -15.83 -0.62
C ASP A 32 5.82 -14.55 -0.18
N GLU A 33 6.53 -13.62 0.46
CA GLU A 33 5.96 -12.33 0.84
C GLU A 33 5.59 -11.49 -0.40
N LEU A 34 6.43 -11.46 -1.45
CA LEU A 34 6.11 -10.75 -2.70
C LEU A 34 4.86 -11.32 -3.36
N ILE A 35 4.67 -12.65 -3.33
CA ILE A 35 3.45 -13.31 -3.80
C ILE A 35 2.24 -12.90 -2.94
N ASP A 36 2.36 -12.92 -1.60
CA ASP A 36 1.28 -12.55 -0.67
C ASP A 36 0.81 -11.11 -0.91
N ILE A 37 1.73 -10.14 -0.92
CA ILE A 37 1.37 -8.73 -1.09
C ILE A 37 0.80 -8.45 -2.48
N THR A 38 1.30 -9.12 -3.53
CA THR A 38 0.74 -8.99 -4.88
C THR A 38 -0.69 -9.52 -4.92
N LYS A 39 -0.98 -10.67 -4.29
CA LYS A 39 -2.35 -11.22 -4.21
C LYS A 39 -3.31 -10.31 -3.45
N ARG A 40 -2.81 -9.50 -2.51
CA ARG A 40 -3.60 -8.56 -1.69
C ARG A 40 -3.84 -7.20 -2.36
N LEU A 41 -3.28 -6.95 -3.53
CA LEU A 41 -3.45 -5.67 -4.23
C LEU A 41 -4.92 -5.32 -4.50
N HIS A 42 -5.75 -6.33 -4.80
CA HIS A 42 -7.17 -6.17 -5.16
C HIS A 42 -8.02 -5.49 -4.06
N ASN A 43 -7.68 -5.69 -2.78
CA ASN A 43 -8.40 -5.09 -1.66
C ASN A 43 -7.63 -3.94 -0.98
N THR A 44 -6.41 -3.63 -1.45
CA THR A 44 -5.58 -2.53 -0.94
C THR A 44 -5.37 -1.45 -2.00
N ALA A 45 -4.20 -1.42 -2.65
CA ALA A 45 -3.79 -0.33 -3.53
C ALA A 45 -4.68 -0.21 -4.78
N LEU A 46 -5.09 -1.32 -5.39
CA LEU A 46 -5.93 -1.28 -6.60
C LEU A 46 -7.33 -0.76 -6.30
N GLN A 47 -7.90 -1.13 -5.15
CA GLN A 47 -9.19 -0.59 -4.73
C GLN A 47 -9.13 0.93 -4.55
N ARG A 48 -8.04 1.46 -3.98
CA ARG A 48 -7.84 2.91 -3.85
C ARG A 48 -7.72 3.58 -5.22
N VAL A 49 -6.86 3.07 -6.09
CA VAL A 49 -6.58 3.67 -7.40
C VAL A 49 -7.83 3.68 -8.27
N ASP A 50 -8.52 2.54 -8.36
CA ASP A 50 -9.75 2.38 -9.12
C ASP A 50 -10.85 3.35 -8.65
N ARG A 51 -11.14 3.36 -7.34
CA ARG A 51 -12.21 4.19 -6.79
C ARG A 51 -11.89 5.68 -6.84
N SER A 52 -10.65 6.07 -6.54
CA SER A 52 -10.23 7.47 -6.59
C SER A 52 -10.21 8.02 -8.01
N ALA A 53 -9.75 7.25 -9.00
CA ALA A 53 -9.75 7.68 -10.39
C ALA A 53 -11.18 7.74 -10.97
N SER A 54 -11.98 6.69 -10.73
CA SER A 54 -13.36 6.60 -11.21
C SER A 54 -14.27 7.69 -10.64
N ALA A 55 -14.02 8.14 -9.41
CA ALA A 55 -14.75 9.27 -8.80
C ALA A 55 -14.63 10.58 -9.60
N HIS A 56 -13.59 10.70 -10.44
CA HIS A 56 -13.34 11.86 -11.29
C HIS A 56 -13.46 11.54 -12.80
N GLY A 57 -14.01 10.38 -13.16
CA GLY A 57 -14.15 9.96 -14.55
C GLY A 57 -12.82 9.73 -15.26
N THR A 58 -11.75 9.46 -14.51
CA THR A 58 -10.42 9.15 -15.04
C THR A 58 -10.16 7.65 -14.98
N VAL A 59 -9.55 7.10 -16.03
CA VAL A 59 -9.09 5.71 -16.06
C VAL A 59 -7.62 5.65 -15.67
N ALA A 60 -7.29 4.89 -14.63
CA ALA A 60 -5.91 4.66 -14.20
C ALA A 60 -5.41 3.30 -14.70
N HIS A 61 -4.37 3.32 -15.52
CA HIS A 61 -3.71 2.12 -16.04
C HIS A 61 -2.54 1.72 -15.14
N VAL A 62 -2.53 0.48 -14.68
CA VAL A 62 -1.51 -0.06 -13.75
C VAL A 62 -0.47 -0.87 -14.51
N CYS A 63 0.46 -0.19 -15.17
CA CYS A 63 1.35 -0.81 -16.16
C CYS A 63 2.23 -1.95 -15.62
N PHE A 64 2.64 -1.88 -14.35
CA PHE A 64 3.43 -2.96 -13.75
C PHE A 64 2.65 -4.27 -13.58
N LEU A 65 1.32 -4.20 -13.54
CA LEU A 65 0.46 -5.36 -13.34
C LEU A 65 -0.08 -5.94 -14.64
N ASP A 66 0.50 -5.54 -15.77
CA ASP A 66 0.30 -6.27 -17.02
C ASP A 66 0.74 -7.74 -16.82
N PRO A 67 -0.06 -8.73 -17.27
CA PRO A 67 0.25 -10.14 -17.04
C PRO A 67 1.64 -10.58 -17.50
N GLU A 68 2.16 -10.02 -18.59
CA GLU A 68 3.51 -10.36 -19.09
C GLU A 68 4.59 -9.77 -18.18
N VAL A 69 4.38 -8.55 -17.68
CA VAL A 69 5.29 -7.91 -16.72
C VAL A 69 5.29 -8.66 -15.39
N VAL A 70 4.12 -9.10 -14.92
CA VAL A 70 3.98 -9.88 -13.69
C VAL A 70 4.70 -11.23 -13.81
N ASP A 71 4.46 -11.98 -14.89
CA ASP A 71 5.13 -13.25 -15.15
C ASP A 71 6.65 -13.09 -15.23
N TYR A 72 7.13 -12.06 -15.96
CA TYR A 72 8.55 -11.76 -16.02
C TYR A 72 9.12 -11.40 -14.65
N ALA A 73 8.44 -10.54 -13.88
CA ALA A 73 8.89 -10.09 -12.57
C ALA A 73 9.02 -11.23 -11.55
N PHE A 74 8.16 -12.24 -11.61
CA PHE A 74 8.25 -13.42 -10.74
C PHE A 74 9.34 -14.42 -11.15
N ARG A 75 9.81 -14.38 -12.40
CA ARG A 75 10.95 -15.20 -12.84
C ARG A 75 12.32 -14.63 -12.43
N ILE A 76 12.36 -13.36 -12.03
CA ILE A 76 13.57 -12.70 -11.55
C ILE A 76 13.90 -13.21 -10.14
N PRO A 77 15.11 -13.77 -9.89
CA PRO A 77 15.53 -14.16 -8.55
C PRO A 77 15.45 -13.00 -7.56
N ALA A 78 14.97 -13.27 -6.35
CA ALA A 78 14.71 -12.25 -5.33
C ALA A 78 15.97 -11.44 -4.95
N GLU A 79 17.16 -12.03 -5.06
CA GLU A 79 18.47 -11.38 -4.88
C GLU A 79 18.72 -10.19 -5.82
N TYR A 80 18.07 -10.13 -6.98
CA TYR A 80 18.17 -8.98 -7.89
C TYR A 80 17.13 -7.91 -7.57
N LYS A 81 16.10 -8.22 -6.78
CA LYS A 81 15.08 -7.26 -6.36
C LYS A 81 15.59 -6.42 -5.18
N ILE A 82 16.30 -7.03 -4.24
CA ILE A 82 17.00 -6.36 -3.14
C ILE A 82 18.48 -6.74 -3.18
N ARG A 83 19.35 -5.75 -3.42
CA ARG A 83 20.79 -5.95 -3.45
C ARG A 83 21.50 -4.79 -2.76
N ASP A 84 22.53 -5.08 -1.97
CA ASP A 84 23.31 -4.08 -1.24
C ASP A 84 22.44 -3.12 -0.39
N ASN A 85 21.38 -3.67 0.22
CA ASN A 85 20.37 -2.95 1.02
C ASN A 85 19.56 -1.89 0.22
N VAL A 86 19.56 -1.98 -1.11
CA VAL A 86 18.80 -1.14 -2.03
C VAL A 86 17.57 -1.91 -2.53
N GLU A 87 16.38 -1.34 -2.29
CA GLU A 87 15.12 -1.85 -2.84
C GLU A 87 15.00 -1.59 -4.35
N LYS A 88 14.23 -2.43 -5.06
CA LYS A 88 13.99 -2.35 -6.52
C LYS A 88 15.28 -2.26 -7.33
N TRP A 89 16.33 -2.97 -6.89
CA TRP A 89 17.67 -2.81 -7.46
C TRP A 89 17.68 -3.05 -8.98
N ILE A 90 17.11 -4.18 -9.44
CA ILE A 90 17.04 -4.49 -10.88
C ILE A 90 16.26 -3.46 -11.68
N LEU A 91 15.21 -2.87 -11.09
CA LEU A 91 14.44 -1.82 -11.76
C LEU A 91 15.26 -0.54 -11.91
N ARG A 92 16.03 -0.16 -10.88
CA ARG A 92 16.94 0.99 -10.95
C ARG A 92 18.00 0.79 -12.03
N VAL A 93 18.58 -0.40 -12.11
CA VAL A 93 19.57 -0.75 -13.15
C VAL A 93 18.94 -0.69 -14.55
N ALA A 94 17.74 -1.25 -14.73
CA ALA A 94 17.05 -1.25 -16.01
C ALA A 94 16.76 0.15 -16.58
N PHE A 95 16.59 1.15 -15.71
CA PHE A 95 16.30 2.54 -16.10
C PHE A 95 17.49 3.49 -15.91
N ASN A 96 18.70 2.97 -15.65
CA ASN A 96 19.86 3.79 -15.29
C ASN A 96 20.23 4.84 -16.36
N ASP A 97 20.02 4.50 -17.64
CA ASP A 97 20.34 5.39 -18.77
C ASP A 97 19.14 6.26 -19.20
N MET A 98 17.98 6.11 -18.55
CA MET A 98 16.73 6.80 -18.91
C MET A 98 16.31 7.87 -17.89
N LEU A 99 16.74 7.75 -16.63
CA LEU A 99 16.32 8.63 -15.54
C LEU A 99 17.53 9.35 -14.91
N PRO A 100 17.36 10.56 -14.37
CA PRO A 100 18.42 11.22 -13.63
C PRO A 100 18.85 10.42 -12.40
N GLU A 101 20.15 10.45 -12.08
CA GLU A 101 20.75 9.73 -10.94
C GLU A 101 20.02 10.04 -9.61
N GLN A 102 19.60 11.29 -9.41
CA GLN A 102 18.86 11.72 -8.22
C GLN A 102 17.50 11.01 -8.07
N VAL A 103 16.84 10.66 -9.17
CA VAL A 103 15.58 9.91 -9.18
C VAL A 103 15.87 8.42 -8.95
N LEU A 104 16.88 7.90 -9.65
CA LEU A 104 17.31 6.50 -9.57
C LEU A 104 17.81 6.09 -8.20
N ASN A 105 18.42 6.99 -7.43
CA ASN A 105 18.95 6.73 -6.10
C ASN A 105 18.04 7.23 -4.98
N ARG A 106 16.85 7.76 -5.32
CA ARG A 106 15.89 8.24 -4.32
C ARG A 106 15.38 7.07 -3.48
N LYS A 107 15.42 7.25 -2.15
CA LYS A 107 14.80 6.33 -1.19
C LYS A 107 13.29 6.37 -1.33
N LYS A 108 12.64 5.23 -1.07
CA LYS A 108 11.18 5.17 -0.97
C LYS A 108 10.67 6.17 0.07
N SER A 109 9.56 6.83 -0.26
CA SER A 109 8.74 7.60 0.68
C SER A 109 7.30 7.11 0.56
N LYS A 110 6.54 7.13 1.66
CA LYS A 110 5.11 6.81 1.60
C LYS A 110 4.35 7.96 0.93
N PHE A 111 3.17 7.68 0.39
CA PHE A 111 2.36 8.69 -0.30
C PHE A 111 1.99 9.87 0.62
N TRP A 112 1.56 9.59 1.86
CA TRP A 112 1.17 10.63 2.82
C TRP A 112 2.36 11.44 3.34
N GLU A 113 3.52 10.81 3.50
CA GLU A 113 4.78 11.50 3.84
C GLU A 113 5.17 12.45 2.70
N GLY A 114 5.16 11.98 1.46
CA GLY A 114 5.50 12.77 0.28
C GLY A 114 4.49 13.88 -0.04
N ALA A 115 3.22 13.69 0.32
CA ALA A 115 2.17 14.69 0.16
C ALA A 115 2.16 15.75 1.27
N GLY A 116 3.01 15.61 2.30
CA GLY A 116 3.08 16.56 3.42
C GLY A 116 1.89 16.49 4.37
N VAL A 117 1.17 15.36 4.40
CA VAL A 117 0.00 15.18 5.29
C VAL A 117 0.43 14.89 6.73
N GLY A 118 1.63 14.33 6.93
CA GLY A 118 2.20 14.10 8.26
C GLY A 118 1.25 13.34 9.19
N GLU A 119 1.11 13.84 10.42
CA GLU A 119 0.24 13.29 11.47
C GLU A 119 -1.14 13.97 11.53
N LEU A 120 -1.48 14.80 10.53
CA LEU A 120 -2.68 15.64 10.57
C LEU A 120 -3.96 14.85 10.85
N MET A 121 -4.11 13.69 10.21
CA MET A 121 -5.31 12.86 10.37
C MET A 121 -5.34 12.10 11.70
N SER A 122 -4.19 11.63 12.19
CA SER A 122 -4.10 11.00 13.50
C SER A 122 -4.38 12.02 14.61
N ASP A 123 -3.83 13.24 14.52
CA ASP A 123 -4.07 14.32 15.48
C ASP A 123 -5.54 14.75 15.52
N TYR A 124 -6.16 14.85 14.33
CA TYR A 124 -7.58 15.15 14.22
C TYR A 124 -8.44 14.05 14.85
N ALA A 125 -8.11 12.78 14.60
CA ALA A 125 -8.83 11.66 15.21
C ALA A 125 -8.64 11.61 16.73
N ASP A 126 -7.44 11.91 17.22
CA ASP A 126 -7.11 11.93 18.65
C ASP A 126 -7.86 13.03 19.40
N SER A 127 -8.02 14.20 18.79
CA SER A 127 -8.80 15.32 19.35
C SER A 127 -10.32 15.11 19.28
N THR A 128 -10.80 14.35 18.29
CA THR A 128 -12.24 14.13 18.05
C THR A 128 -12.78 12.91 18.82
N ILE A 129 -11.99 11.84 18.96
CA ILE A 129 -12.40 10.58 19.56
C ILE A 129 -11.93 10.48 21.00
N LYS A 130 -12.90 10.40 21.93
CA LYS A 130 -12.63 10.16 23.34
C LYS A 130 -12.12 8.73 23.57
N ASP A 131 -11.19 8.56 24.50
CA ASP A 131 -10.64 7.24 24.86
C ASP A 131 -11.71 6.22 25.28
N GLY A 132 -12.75 6.71 25.97
CA GLY A 132 -13.89 5.89 26.37
C GLY A 132 -14.64 5.33 25.18
N ASP A 133 -14.83 6.11 24.14
CA ASP A 133 -15.49 5.70 22.90
C ASP A 133 -14.62 4.69 22.15
N PHE A 134 -13.32 4.99 22.01
CA PHE A 134 -12.37 4.09 21.38
C PHE A 134 -12.35 2.71 22.04
N ARG A 135 -12.29 2.66 23.38
CA ARG A 135 -12.32 1.38 24.11
C ARG A 135 -13.60 0.57 23.87
N ARG A 136 -14.76 1.23 23.74
CA ARG A 136 -16.05 0.57 23.55
C ARG A 136 -16.27 0.09 22.11
N GLU A 137 -15.84 0.87 21.13
CA GLU A 137 -16.15 0.64 19.71
C GLU A 137 -15.04 -0.10 18.94
N ARG A 138 -13.85 -0.30 19.54
CA ARG A 138 -12.73 -0.89 18.81
C ARG A 138 -12.88 -2.36 18.44
N ILE A 139 -13.82 -3.09 19.03
CA ILE A 139 -14.12 -4.48 18.68
C ILE A 139 -15.40 -4.48 17.85
N LEU A 140 -15.27 -4.83 16.57
CA LEU A 140 -16.39 -4.91 15.64
C LEU A 140 -17.17 -6.22 15.84
N LYS A 141 -18.42 -6.26 15.35
CA LYS A 141 -19.30 -7.45 15.47
C LYS A 141 -18.69 -8.72 14.87
N ASN A 142 -17.88 -8.59 13.83
CA ASN A 142 -17.17 -9.70 13.18
C ASN A 142 -15.84 -10.08 13.86
N GLY A 143 -15.57 -9.55 15.06
CA GLY A 143 -14.36 -9.82 15.84
C GLY A 143 -13.14 -9.00 15.41
N TRP A 144 -13.27 -8.11 14.42
CA TRP A 144 -12.14 -7.28 14.01
C TRP A 144 -11.78 -6.26 15.07
N ILE A 145 -10.47 -6.12 15.30
CA ILE A 145 -9.91 -5.14 16.21
C ILE A 145 -9.42 -3.93 15.42
N ILE A 146 -9.96 -2.77 15.78
CA ILE A 146 -9.49 -1.44 15.42
C ILE A 146 -8.36 -1.05 16.38
N ASN A 147 -7.29 -0.50 15.80
CA ASN A 147 -6.01 -0.36 16.48
C ASN A 147 -5.65 1.06 16.88
N SER A 148 -6.24 2.05 16.24
CA SER A 148 -6.02 3.46 16.55
C SER A 148 -7.34 4.24 16.48
N LYS A 149 -7.34 5.44 17.08
CA LYS A 149 -8.45 6.37 16.93
C LYS A 149 -8.63 6.78 15.48
N GLU A 150 -7.55 6.91 14.71
CA GLU A 150 -7.61 7.19 13.27
C GLU A 150 -8.35 6.09 12.50
N GLU A 151 -8.05 4.80 12.74
CA GLU A 151 -8.80 3.70 12.13
C GLU A 151 -10.28 3.73 12.55
N LEU A 152 -10.58 4.05 13.83
CA LEU A 152 -11.96 4.20 14.30
C LEU A 152 -12.67 5.37 13.62
N PHE A 153 -11.97 6.48 13.40
CA PHE A 153 -12.49 7.65 12.72
C PHE A 153 -12.91 7.32 11.30
N TYR A 154 -12.04 6.67 10.52
CA TYR A 154 -12.38 6.21 9.17
C TYR A 154 -13.51 5.18 9.18
N TYR A 155 -13.52 4.26 10.14
CA TYR A 155 -14.58 3.27 10.26
C TYR A 155 -15.95 3.91 10.58
N ARG A 156 -15.98 4.95 11.43
CA ARG A 156 -17.22 5.70 11.69
C ARG A 156 -17.76 6.36 10.43
N ILE A 157 -16.90 7.03 9.65
CA ILE A 157 -17.30 7.60 8.36
C ILE A 157 -17.84 6.51 7.43
N PHE A 158 -17.15 5.38 7.33
CA PHE A 158 -17.59 4.24 6.54
C PHE A 158 -18.97 3.75 6.98
N ARG A 159 -19.18 3.54 8.29
CA ARG A 159 -20.45 3.10 8.86
C ARG A 159 -21.58 4.11 8.62
N ASP A 160 -21.29 5.40 8.67
CA ASP A 160 -22.28 6.44 8.44
C ASP A 160 -22.74 6.48 6.97
N GLN A 161 -21.86 6.11 6.02
CA GLN A 161 -22.18 6.08 4.59
C GLN A 161 -22.82 4.75 4.13
N PHE A 162 -22.36 3.62 4.67
CA PHE A 162 -22.73 2.28 4.18
C PHE A 162 -23.55 1.45 5.19
N GLY A 163 -23.79 1.99 6.38
CA GLY A 163 -24.39 1.26 7.48
C GLY A 163 -23.41 0.30 8.16
N GLU A 164 -23.94 -0.50 9.09
CA GLU A 164 -23.15 -1.53 9.76
C GLU A 164 -23.21 -2.84 8.97
N LEU A 165 -22.05 -3.29 8.46
CA LEU A 165 -21.93 -4.51 7.68
C LEU A 165 -21.26 -5.61 8.49
N GLU A 166 -21.84 -6.80 8.49
CA GLU A 166 -21.28 -7.96 9.20
C GLU A 166 -20.11 -8.59 8.46
N ASN A 167 -20.19 -8.67 7.12
CA ASN A 167 -19.12 -9.22 6.29
C ASN A 167 -18.19 -8.12 5.76
N LEU A 168 -17.01 -8.03 6.36
CA LEU A 168 -15.93 -7.13 5.95
C LEU A 168 -14.75 -7.86 5.30
N SER A 169 -14.89 -9.14 4.91
CA SER A 169 -13.78 -9.94 4.36
C SER A 169 -13.09 -9.33 3.14
N TRP A 170 -13.78 -8.48 2.40
CA TRP A 170 -13.30 -7.74 1.23
C TRP A 170 -12.56 -6.44 1.58
N MET A 171 -12.62 -5.98 2.83
CA MET A 171 -11.97 -4.75 3.26
C MET A 171 -10.47 -5.01 3.46
N GLY A 172 -9.64 -4.29 2.71
CA GLY A 172 -8.19 -4.41 2.81
C GLY A 172 -7.69 -4.09 4.21
N ARG A 173 -6.71 -4.87 4.65
CA ARG A 173 -5.99 -4.62 5.90
C ARG A 173 -4.50 -4.65 5.62
N THR A 174 -3.78 -3.69 6.19
CA THR A 174 -2.32 -3.75 6.20
C THR A 174 -1.89 -4.89 7.13
N LYS A 175 -1.02 -5.77 6.63
CA LYS A 175 -0.40 -6.81 7.45
C LYS A 175 0.40 -6.11 8.55
N ARG A 176 0.09 -6.38 9.81
CA ARG A 176 1.01 -6.05 10.89
C ARG A 176 2.19 -7.00 10.74
N ILE A 177 3.27 -6.47 10.20
CA ILE A 177 4.57 -7.04 10.47
C ILE A 177 4.79 -6.65 11.91
N SER A 178 4.75 -7.63 12.81
CA SER A 178 5.26 -7.40 14.16
C SER A 178 6.60 -6.72 13.95
N ALA A 179 6.76 -5.50 14.45
CA ALA A 179 8.10 -5.03 14.73
C ALA A 179 8.69 -6.16 15.58
N MET A 180 9.58 -6.96 14.99
CA MET A 180 10.59 -7.61 15.80
C MET A 180 11.29 -6.45 16.48
N GLU A 181 10.96 -6.33 17.77
CA GLU A 181 11.37 -5.36 18.80
C GLU A 181 12.22 -4.16 18.35
#